data_AF-A0A7S1K4R1-F1
#
_entry.id   AF-A0A7S1K4R1-F1
#
_cell.length_a   1.000
_cell.length_b   1.000
_cell.length_c   1.000
_cell.angle_alpha   90.00
_cell.angle_beta   90.00
_cell.angle_gamma   90.00
#
_symmetry.space_group_name_H-M   'P 1'
#
loop_
_entity.id
_entity.type
_entity.pdbx_description
1 polymer ?
#
loop_
_entity_poly.entity_id
_entity_poly.type
_entity_poly.pdbx_seq_one_letter_code
_entity_poly.pdbx_strand_id
1 'polypeptide(L)'
;IYLWSTPYACDERLFHLEQQQRALIHDKKMLQEELSYLKATVHKLAAVVEPMSLTDGGSTLMISGVNVKIVNGEGATDTANGKGNLIFGYEDCQGEVATSDAAGGGTMETTYDSSSKISSAPRFRRTAENGQNGHTSLLEDRSGSHNLIMGCGNSYSSYSCILNGIHNHVHSPFSSIFAGAHNTIHRATPAPAPYVTPYGPGHSCILTGNHGTIHGDRNAIITGHQNKCSMAFGTVVSGQENSVGYGGCVTAGRRNKVEESWSVCMGGQGNRVVDGAVYGVCVGGKDHEMGESGEVGCLT
;
A
#
# COMPACT_ATOMS: atom_id res chain seq x y z
N ILE A 1 -57.73 13.58 75.94
CA ILE A 1 -57.34 13.15 74.57
C ILE A 1 -55.86 12.78 74.64
N TYR A 2 -55.55 11.53 74.98
CA TYR A 2 -54.19 11.00 74.88
C TYR A 2 -54.28 9.83 73.91
N LEU A 3 -54.05 10.09 72.63
CA LEU A 3 -53.88 9.03 71.63
C LEU A 3 -52.48 8.44 71.88
N TRP A 4 -52.42 7.31 72.56
CA TRP A 4 -51.21 6.51 72.65
C TRP A 4 -51.00 5.87 71.28
N SER A 5 -50.01 6.35 70.54
CA SER A 5 -49.47 5.64 69.38
C SER A 5 -49.03 4.25 69.81
N THR A 6 -49.58 3.22 69.18
CA THR A 6 -49.31 1.82 69.52
C THR A 6 -47.81 1.50 69.34
N PRO A 7 -47.17 0.77 70.28
CA PRO A 7 -45.74 0.43 70.21
C PRO A 7 -45.30 -0.23 68.89
N TYR A 8 -46.22 -0.96 68.26
CA TYR A 8 -46.01 -1.70 67.01
C TYR A 8 -45.61 -0.82 65.80
N ALA A 9 -46.06 0.44 65.74
CA ALA A 9 -45.72 1.32 64.62
C ALA A 9 -44.27 1.85 64.67
N CYS A 10 -43.68 1.90 65.87
CA CYS A 10 -42.27 2.28 66.04
C CYS A 10 -41.31 1.16 65.65
N ASP A 11 -41.65 -0.10 65.95
CA ASP A 11 -40.82 -1.27 65.60
C ASP A 11 -40.79 -1.53 64.08
N GLU A 12 -41.90 -1.35 63.36
CA GLU A 12 -41.89 -1.47 61.88
C GLU A 12 -41.02 -0.39 61.20
N ARG A 13 -41.05 0.84 61.71
CA ARG A 13 -40.20 1.93 61.22
C ARG A 13 -38.72 1.66 61.49
N LEU A 14 -38.40 1.11 62.67
CA LEU A 14 -37.05 0.72 63.03
C LEU A 14 -36.53 -0.40 62.10
N PHE A 15 -37.36 -1.42 61.86
CA PHE A 15 -37.03 -2.51 60.94
C PHE A 15 -36.80 -2.03 59.50
N HIS A 16 -37.65 -1.11 59.01
CA HIS A 16 -37.47 -0.50 57.69
C HIS A 16 -36.19 0.34 57.59
N LEU A 17 -35.85 1.11 58.63
CA LEU A 17 -34.62 1.90 58.67
C LEU A 17 -33.37 1.01 58.70
N GLU A 18 -33.39 -0.09 59.46
CA GLU A 18 -32.30 -1.06 59.49
C GLU A 18 -32.11 -1.76 58.14
N GLN A 19 -33.21 -2.09 57.44
CA GLN A 19 -33.17 -2.61 56.07
C GLN A 19 -32.53 -1.60 55.10
N GLN A 20 -32.97 -0.33 55.16
CA GLN A 20 -32.37 0.74 54.34
C GLN A 20 -30.89 0.92 54.64
N GLN A 21 -30.47 0.85 55.90
CA GLN A 21 -29.06 0.96 56.28
C GLN A 21 -28.23 -0.22 55.74
N ARG A 22 -28.77 -1.45 55.78
CA ARG A 22 -28.09 -2.62 55.20
C ARG A 22 -27.96 -2.53 53.69
N ALA A 23 -29.00 -2.09 52.99
CA ALA A 23 -28.96 -1.84 51.55
C ALA A 23 -27.89 -0.78 51.21
N LEU A 24 -27.87 0.32 51.95
CA LEU A 24 -26.92 1.41 51.72
C LEU A 24 -25.47 1.02 52.02
N ILE A 25 -25.23 0.16 53.01
CA ILE A 25 -23.91 -0.43 53.28
C ILE A 25 -23.48 -1.37 52.15
N HIS A 26 -24.41 -2.15 51.60
CA HIS A 26 -24.15 -3.04 50.48
C HIS A 26 -23.80 -2.23 49.21
N ASP A 27 -24.60 -1.23 48.87
CA ASP A 27 -24.36 -0.36 47.72
C ASP A 27 -23.03 0.39 47.83
N LYS A 28 -22.68 0.87 49.04
CA LYS A 28 -21.38 1.50 49.29
C LYS A 28 -20.22 0.54 49.01
N LYS A 29 -20.34 -0.74 49.39
CA LYS A 29 -19.31 -1.74 49.08
C LYS A 29 -19.20 -1.99 47.58
N MET A 30 -20.32 -2.15 46.90
CA MET A 30 -20.35 -2.33 45.44
C MET A 30 -19.68 -1.14 44.72
N LEU A 31 -20.03 0.10 45.08
CA LEU A 31 -19.42 1.30 44.52
C LEU A 31 -17.91 1.40 44.79
N GLN A 32 -17.46 0.95 45.97
CA GLN A 32 -16.03 0.90 46.29
C GLN A 32 -15.27 -0.12 45.44
N GLU A 33 -15.87 -1.27 45.17
CA GLU A 33 -15.32 -2.30 44.29
C GLU A 33 -15.25 -1.80 42.84
N GLU A 34 -16.32 -1.19 42.33
CA GLU A 34 -16.35 -0.58 41.00
C GLU A 34 -15.29 0.51 40.83
N LEU A 35 -15.13 1.40 41.83
CA LEU A 35 -14.09 2.42 41.83
C LEU A 35 -12.69 1.83 41.80
N SER A 36 -12.47 0.71 42.50
CA SER A 36 -11.18 0.03 42.50
C SER A 36 -10.86 -0.55 41.11
N TYR A 37 -11.86 -1.15 40.46
CA TYR A 37 -11.74 -1.71 39.12
C TYR A 37 -11.51 -0.62 38.07
N LEU A 38 -12.26 0.48 38.16
CA LEU A 38 -12.12 1.61 37.24
C LEU A 38 -10.76 2.28 37.39
N LYS A 39 -10.28 2.50 38.62
CA LYS A 39 -8.92 3.04 38.87
C LYS A 39 -7.83 2.14 38.30
N ALA A 40 -7.95 0.83 38.47
CA ALA A 40 -7.00 -0.13 37.89
C ALA A 40 -6.99 -0.06 36.35
N THR A 41 -8.17 0.10 35.74
CA THR A 41 -8.32 0.22 34.29
C THR A 41 -7.72 1.52 33.77
N VAL A 42 -7.97 2.65 34.44
CA VAL A 42 -7.36 3.96 34.12
C VAL A 42 -5.85 3.90 34.23
N HIS A 43 -5.31 3.26 35.27
CA HIS A 43 -3.85 3.14 35.45
C HIS A 43 -3.20 2.29 34.34
N LYS A 44 -3.88 1.23 33.87
CA LYS A 44 -3.41 0.42 32.73
C LYS A 44 -3.41 1.23 31.43
N LEU A 45 -4.46 2.04 31.20
CA LEU A 45 -4.53 2.92 30.02
C LEU A 45 -3.48 4.03 30.08
N ALA A 46 -3.31 4.66 31.24
CA ALA A 46 -2.34 5.73 31.45
C ALA A 46 -0.92 5.27 31.11
N ALA A 47 -0.52 4.06 31.54
CA ALA A 47 0.79 3.49 31.23
C ALA A 47 1.05 3.30 29.73
N VAL A 48 0.01 3.03 28.93
CA VAL A 48 0.13 2.88 27.46
C VAL A 48 0.19 4.25 26.77
N VAL A 49 -0.44 5.26 27.36
CA VAL A 49 -0.55 6.62 26.78
C VAL A 49 0.59 7.54 27.23
N GLU A 50 1.30 7.25 28.33
CA GLU A 50 2.44 8.05 28.80
C GLU A 50 3.47 8.45 27.73
N PRO A 51 3.92 7.56 26.82
CA PRO A 51 4.86 7.96 25.77
C PRO A 51 4.23 8.82 24.66
N MET A 52 2.90 8.94 24.61
CA MET A 52 2.15 9.73 23.64
C MET A 52 1.74 11.07 24.24
N SER A 53 2.18 12.16 23.64
CA SER A 53 1.77 13.52 24.01
C SER A 53 1.29 14.27 22.79
N LEU A 54 0.39 15.24 23.00
CA LEU A 54 -0.01 16.18 21.96
C LEU A 54 0.75 17.48 22.16
N THR A 55 1.50 17.91 21.15
CA THR A 55 2.20 19.20 21.12
C THR A 55 1.47 20.16 20.16
N ASP A 56 1.97 21.40 20.06
CA ASP A 56 1.45 22.40 19.12
C ASP A 56 -0.06 22.64 19.23
N GLY A 57 -0.53 22.83 20.47
CA GLY A 57 -1.94 23.08 20.76
C GLY A 57 -2.88 21.91 20.43
N GLY A 58 -2.35 20.68 20.28
CA GLY A 58 -3.15 19.51 19.95
C GLY A 58 -3.00 19.02 18.51
N SER A 59 -2.19 19.67 17.68
CA SER A 59 -2.07 19.37 16.24
C SER A 59 -1.01 18.33 15.90
N THR A 60 -0.07 18.05 16.81
CA THR A 60 1.03 17.11 16.59
C THR A 60 1.00 16.00 17.64
N LEU A 61 0.92 14.74 17.22
CA LEU A 61 1.12 13.59 18.12
C LEU A 61 2.62 13.28 18.22
N MET A 62 3.19 13.46 19.41
CA MET A 62 4.58 13.15 19.73
C MET A 62 4.65 11.83 20.51
N ILE A 63 5.45 10.89 19.99
CA ILE A 63 5.79 9.63 20.65
C ILE A 63 7.25 9.75 21.13
N SER A 64 7.48 9.69 22.44
CA SER A 64 8.81 9.89 23.05
C SER A 64 9.25 8.71 23.91
N GLY A 65 10.55 8.40 23.88
CA GLY A 65 11.15 7.34 24.71
C GLY A 65 10.80 5.91 24.30
N VAL A 66 10.08 5.69 23.19
CA VAL A 66 9.66 4.37 22.70
C VAL A 66 9.77 4.27 21.17
N ASN A 67 9.87 3.04 20.66
CA ASN A 67 9.80 2.75 19.23
C ASN A 67 8.34 2.49 18.79
N VAL A 68 7.99 2.88 17.56
CA VAL A 68 6.71 2.56 16.96
C VAL A 68 6.85 1.28 16.14
N LYS A 69 6.13 0.21 16.54
CA LYS A 69 6.03 -1.04 15.79
C LYS A 69 4.60 -1.21 15.29
N ILE A 70 4.43 -1.25 13.97
CA ILE A 70 3.15 -1.46 13.31
C ILE A 70 3.11 -2.91 12.82
N VAL A 71 2.06 -3.65 13.18
CA VAL A 71 1.88 -5.07 12.80
C VAL A 71 0.50 -5.30 12.21
N ASN A 72 0.40 -6.26 11.30
CA ASN A 72 -0.87 -6.72 10.70
C ASN A 72 -1.72 -7.61 11.64
N GLY A 73 -1.16 -8.05 12.77
CA GLY A 73 -1.83 -8.87 13.79
C GLY A 73 -1.78 -10.38 13.58
N GLU A 74 -1.07 -10.88 12.56
CA GLU A 74 -1.05 -12.32 12.21
C GLU A 74 0.16 -13.07 12.76
N GLY A 75 1.08 -12.36 13.42
CA GLY A 75 2.24 -12.97 14.08
C GLY A 75 3.36 -13.39 13.12
N ALA A 76 3.24 -13.14 11.82
CA ALA A 76 4.23 -13.42 10.79
C ALA A 76 4.42 -12.24 9.83
N THR A 77 5.62 -12.12 9.23
CA THR A 77 5.99 -11.00 8.34
C THR A 77 5.60 -11.22 6.88
N ASP A 78 5.37 -12.46 6.47
CA ASP A 78 5.06 -12.86 5.09
C ASP A 78 3.55 -12.94 4.80
N THR A 79 2.72 -12.47 5.73
CA THR A 79 1.26 -12.49 5.59
C THR A 79 0.70 -11.09 5.29
N ALA A 80 -0.32 -11.04 4.43
CA ALA A 80 -0.93 -9.80 3.95
C ALA A 80 -2.44 -9.84 4.17
N ASN A 81 -2.97 -8.84 4.91
CA ASN A 81 -4.38 -8.73 5.23
C ASN A 81 -4.93 -7.29 5.15
N GLY A 82 -4.18 -6.40 4.48
CA GLY A 82 -4.50 -4.97 4.35
C GLY A 82 -4.20 -4.12 5.59
N LYS A 83 -3.79 -4.71 6.72
CA LYS A 83 -3.48 -4.00 7.97
C LYS A 83 -1.99 -3.89 8.21
N GLY A 84 -1.61 -2.98 9.09
CA GLY A 84 -0.22 -2.78 9.50
C GLY A 84 0.60 -1.90 8.54
N ASN A 85 -0.06 -1.02 7.80
CA ASN A 85 0.56 -0.05 6.89
C ASN A 85 0.73 1.32 7.57
N LEU A 86 1.71 2.12 7.15
CA LEU A 86 1.84 3.54 7.51
C LEU A 86 1.52 4.40 6.29
N ILE A 87 0.46 5.22 6.40
CA ILE A 87 -0.07 6.03 5.29
C ILE A 87 0.10 7.51 5.64
N PHE A 88 0.71 8.28 4.75
CA PHE A 88 0.82 9.74 4.85
C PHE A 88 -0.11 10.44 3.84
N GLY A 89 -0.98 11.31 4.35
CA GLY A 89 -1.95 12.05 3.54
C GLY A 89 -3.24 11.26 3.29
N TYR A 90 -4.05 11.75 2.36
CA TYR A 90 -5.27 11.08 1.90
C TYR A 90 -5.00 10.42 0.56
N GLU A 91 -5.34 9.14 0.41
CA GLU A 91 -5.18 8.42 -0.86
C GLU A 91 -6.29 8.73 -1.88
N ASP A 92 -7.13 9.74 -1.60
CA ASP A 92 -8.24 10.14 -2.46
C ASP A 92 -7.72 10.92 -3.68
N CYS A 93 -7.75 10.30 -4.85
CA CYS A 93 -7.60 11.02 -6.11
C CYS A 93 -8.98 11.53 -6.54
N GLN A 94 -9.44 12.66 -5.99
CA GLN A 94 -10.58 13.39 -6.55
C GLN A 94 -10.18 13.97 -7.92
N GLY A 95 -10.21 13.12 -8.94
CA GLY A 95 -10.26 13.50 -10.34
C GLY A 95 -11.66 13.19 -10.83
N GLU A 96 -12.50 14.23 -10.88
CA GLU A 96 -13.74 14.27 -11.66
C GLU A 96 -13.59 13.39 -12.91
N VAL A 97 -14.32 12.27 -12.96
CA VAL A 97 -14.59 11.63 -14.24
C VAL A 97 -15.54 12.60 -14.95
N ALA A 98 -14.98 13.60 -15.62
CA ALA A 98 -15.69 14.33 -16.65
C ALA A 98 -16.00 13.31 -17.75
N THR A 99 -17.13 12.61 -17.62
CA THR A 99 -17.72 11.85 -18.71
C THR A 99 -18.25 12.85 -19.73
N SER A 100 -17.36 13.45 -20.52
CA SER A 100 -17.75 13.86 -21.86
C SER A 100 -17.85 12.58 -22.67
N ASP A 101 -19.02 11.95 -22.63
CA ASP A 101 -19.66 11.23 -23.74
C ASP A 101 -20.92 10.56 -23.22
N ALA A 102 -21.98 11.36 -23.11
CA ALA A 102 -23.32 10.88 -22.90
C ALA A 102 -23.85 10.24 -24.19
N ALA A 103 -23.85 8.90 -24.24
CA ALA A 103 -24.78 8.15 -25.07
C ALA A 103 -25.12 6.82 -24.38
N GLY A 104 -26.01 6.87 -23.39
CA GLY A 104 -26.56 5.68 -22.73
C GLY A 104 -27.10 6.01 -21.36
N GLY A 105 -28.42 6.21 -21.27
CA GLY A 105 -29.10 6.53 -20.02
C GLY A 105 -28.87 5.47 -18.94
N GLY A 106 -28.15 5.85 -17.91
CA GLY A 106 -28.12 5.19 -16.60
C GLY A 106 -28.04 6.29 -15.56
N THR A 107 -29.12 6.52 -14.84
CA THR A 107 -29.17 7.50 -13.76
C THR A 107 -28.15 7.12 -12.69
N MET A 108 -27.15 7.98 -12.48
CA MET A 108 -26.24 7.90 -11.35
C MET A 108 -27.03 8.19 -10.06
N GLU A 109 -27.26 7.17 -9.23
CA GLU A 109 -27.66 7.38 -7.85
C GLU A 109 -26.39 7.46 -7.01
N THR A 110 -25.84 8.66 -6.84
CA THR A 110 -24.78 8.93 -5.88
C THR A 110 -25.43 9.18 -4.51
N THR A 111 -25.67 8.11 -3.74
CA THR A 111 -25.95 8.27 -2.31
C THR A 111 -24.63 8.57 -1.61
N TYR A 112 -24.32 9.87 -1.49
CA TYR A 112 -23.15 10.40 -0.79
C TYR A 112 -23.39 10.29 0.73
N ASP A 113 -23.10 9.15 1.34
CA ASP A 113 -23.15 9.04 2.79
C ASP A 113 -21.91 9.70 3.42
N SER A 114 -22.10 10.94 3.84
CA SER A 114 -21.10 11.81 4.46
C SER A 114 -20.67 11.35 5.86
N SER A 115 -21.15 10.19 6.36
CA SER A 115 -20.95 9.74 7.74
C SER A 115 -19.90 8.64 7.94
N SER A 116 -19.34 8.05 6.88
CA SER A 116 -18.35 6.96 7.02
C SER A 116 -16.89 7.45 7.03
N LYS A 117 -16.45 8.08 8.13
CA LYS A 117 -15.03 8.33 8.44
C LYS A 117 -14.26 7.06 8.84
N ILE A 118 -14.47 5.96 8.12
CA ILE A 118 -13.69 4.73 8.30
C ILE A 118 -13.36 4.23 6.90
N SER A 119 -12.08 4.35 6.52
CA SER A 119 -11.49 3.77 5.32
C SER A 119 -11.41 2.24 5.40
N SER A 120 -12.51 1.58 5.77
CA SER A 120 -12.71 0.18 5.43
C SER A 120 -12.95 0.15 3.94
N ALA A 121 -11.93 -0.28 3.21
CA ALA A 121 -11.90 -0.42 1.75
C ALA A 121 -13.29 -0.75 1.17
N PRO A 122 -13.76 -0.02 0.14
CA PRO A 122 -14.98 -0.40 -0.54
C PRO A 122 -14.76 -1.80 -1.14
N ARG A 123 -15.39 -2.81 -0.55
CA ARG A 123 -15.49 -4.14 -1.15
C ARG A 123 -16.48 -4.03 -2.31
N PHE A 124 -15.99 -3.73 -3.49
CA PHE A 124 -16.82 -3.90 -4.68
C PHE A 124 -16.88 -5.39 -4.99
N ARG A 125 -18.03 -6.00 -4.70
CA ARG A 125 -18.41 -7.28 -5.26
C ARG A 125 -19.35 -6.98 -6.41
N ARG A 126 -18.89 -7.11 -7.67
CA ARG A 126 -19.81 -7.25 -8.80
C ARG A 126 -19.98 -8.73 -9.10
N THR A 127 -21.20 -9.23 -8.89
CA THR A 127 -21.67 -10.47 -9.51
C THR A 127 -21.54 -10.33 -11.03
N ALA A 128 -20.86 -11.28 -11.64
CA ALA A 128 -20.62 -11.30 -13.08
C ALA A 128 -21.95 -11.39 -13.83
N GLU A 129 -22.26 -10.40 -14.66
CA GLU A 129 -23.26 -10.53 -15.71
C GLU A 129 -22.73 -9.88 -16.99
N ASN A 130 -22.40 -10.79 -17.91
CA ASN A 130 -22.25 -10.65 -19.36
C ASN A 130 -21.09 -9.78 -19.90
N GLY A 131 -20.22 -10.49 -20.63
CA GLY A 131 -19.04 -9.97 -21.30
C GLY A 131 -19.34 -8.93 -22.37
N GLN A 132 -18.26 -8.24 -22.75
CA GLN A 132 -18.18 -7.10 -23.66
C GLN A 132 -18.65 -5.78 -23.04
N ASN A 133 -17.77 -5.17 -22.25
CA ASN A 133 -17.46 -3.74 -22.20
C ASN A 133 -16.28 -3.55 -21.24
N GLY A 134 -15.09 -3.39 -21.79
CA GLY A 134 -13.81 -3.30 -21.08
C GLY A 134 -13.60 -1.97 -20.36
N HIS A 135 -14.51 -1.60 -19.45
CA HIS A 135 -14.17 -0.68 -18.38
C HIS A 135 -13.54 -1.53 -17.27
N THR A 136 -12.21 -1.58 -17.24
CA THR A 136 -11.49 -2.05 -16.06
C THR A 136 -11.88 -1.14 -14.91
N SER A 137 -12.88 -1.54 -14.12
CA SER A 137 -13.00 -1.06 -12.75
C SER A 137 -11.69 -1.44 -12.09
N LEU A 138 -10.73 -0.50 -12.05
CA LEU A 138 -9.49 -0.62 -11.30
C LEU A 138 -9.90 -0.68 -9.84
N LEU A 139 -10.31 -1.87 -9.40
CA LEU A 139 -10.42 -2.17 -7.99
C LEU A 139 -9.00 -2.13 -7.48
N GLU A 140 -8.66 -1.03 -6.82
CA GLU A 140 -7.37 -0.86 -6.18
C GLU A 140 -7.18 -2.01 -5.19
N ASP A 141 -6.31 -2.96 -5.55
CA ASP A 141 -5.97 -4.07 -4.68
C ASP A 141 -5.08 -3.55 -3.56
N ARG A 142 -5.66 -3.38 -2.37
CA ARG A 142 -5.01 -2.89 -1.15
C ARG A 142 -4.87 -3.99 -0.09
N SER A 143 -4.70 -5.25 -0.54
CA SER A 143 -4.55 -6.42 0.33
C SER A 143 -3.19 -6.50 1.05
N GLY A 144 -2.20 -5.70 0.65
CA GLY A 144 -0.84 -5.68 1.21
C GLY A 144 -0.73 -5.15 2.64
N SER A 145 0.35 -5.52 3.33
CA SER A 145 0.66 -5.16 4.73
C SER A 145 2.08 -4.57 4.85
N HIS A 146 2.41 -3.86 5.93
CA HIS A 146 3.77 -3.37 6.19
C HIS A 146 4.37 -2.46 5.10
N ASN A 147 3.55 -1.65 4.44
CA ASN A 147 3.98 -0.70 3.42
C ASN A 147 4.00 0.73 3.95
N LEU A 148 4.89 1.55 3.37
CA LEU A 148 4.92 3.00 3.54
C LEU A 148 4.28 3.64 2.30
N ILE A 149 3.10 4.24 2.45
CA ILE A 149 2.34 4.79 1.33
C ILE A 149 2.20 6.29 1.46
N MET A 150 2.43 7.00 0.35
CA MET A 150 2.27 8.43 0.17
C MET A 150 1.61 8.72 -1.19
N GLY A 151 0.80 9.76 -1.28
CA GLY A 151 0.12 10.13 -2.53
C GLY A 151 -1.24 9.42 -2.70
N CYS A 152 -1.73 9.31 -3.94
CA CYS A 152 -3.12 8.94 -4.21
C CYS A 152 -3.26 7.78 -5.22
N GLY A 153 -4.31 6.98 -5.06
CA GLY A 153 -4.69 5.93 -6.04
C GLY A 153 -3.72 4.76 -6.17
N ASN A 154 -2.84 4.56 -5.18
CA ASN A 154 -1.86 3.48 -5.20
C ASN A 154 -2.50 2.12 -4.86
N SER A 155 -2.06 1.06 -5.50
CA SER A 155 -2.45 -0.33 -5.17
C SER A 155 -1.24 -1.14 -4.73
N TYR A 156 -1.42 -1.97 -3.72
CA TYR A 156 -0.38 -2.77 -3.10
C TYR A 156 -0.99 -4.08 -2.58
N SER A 157 -0.46 -5.20 -3.07
CA SER A 157 -0.92 -6.55 -2.67
C SER A 157 0.14 -7.35 -1.90
N SER A 158 1.28 -6.72 -1.60
CA SER A 158 2.42 -7.36 -0.93
C SER A 158 2.93 -6.52 0.25
N TYR A 159 4.16 -6.76 0.70
CA TYR A 159 4.74 -6.15 1.89
C TYR A 159 6.13 -5.56 1.67
N SER A 160 6.55 -4.70 2.60
CA SER A 160 7.85 -4.00 2.61
C SER A 160 8.07 -3.07 1.41
N CYS A 161 6.99 -2.47 0.89
CA CYS A 161 7.05 -1.57 -0.24
C CYS A 161 7.00 -0.10 0.23
N ILE A 162 7.75 0.77 -0.44
CA ILE A 162 7.57 2.23 -0.39
C ILE A 162 6.82 2.60 -1.67
N LEU A 163 5.64 3.21 -1.54
CA LEU A 163 4.85 3.68 -2.66
C LEU A 163 4.60 5.17 -2.48
N ASN A 164 5.07 5.97 -3.44
CA ASN A 164 4.82 7.40 -3.45
C ASN A 164 4.46 7.87 -4.87
N GLY A 165 3.55 8.83 -4.95
CA GLY A 165 3.07 9.41 -6.20
C GLY A 165 1.61 9.04 -6.50
N ILE A 166 1.27 8.92 -7.79
CA ILE A 166 -0.11 8.81 -8.25
C ILE A 166 -0.32 7.52 -9.06
N HIS A 167 -1.32 6.72 -8.70
CA HIS A 167 -1.71 5.51 -9.45
C HIS A 167 -0.56 4.52 -9.69
N ASN A 168 0.25 4.23 -8.67
CA ASN A 168 1.28 3.21 -8.77
C ASN A 168 0.79 1.85 -8.26
N HIS A 169 1.22 0.76 -8.89
CA HIS A 169 0.80 -0.60 -8.56
C HIS A 169 2.01 -1.48 -8.24
N VAL A 170 2.12 -1.99 -7.01
CA VAL A 170 3.21 -2.89 -6.58
C VAL A 170 2.64 -4.21 -6.08
N HIS A 171 2.92 -5.28 -6.82
CA HIS A 171 2.43 -6.63 -6.53
C HIS A 171 3.52 -7.63 -6.14
N SER A 172 4.79 -7.20 -6.17
CA SER A 172 5.94 -8.04 -5.89
C SER A 172 6.51 -7.69 -4.50
N PRO A 173 6.82 -8.68 -3.63
CA PRO A 173 7.32 -8.43 -2.27
C PRO A 173 8.69 -7.78 -2.33
N PHE A 174 8.99 -6.82 -1.45
CA PHE A 174 10.25 -6.06 -1.40
C PHE A 174 10.53 -5.13 -2.58
N SER A 175 9.54 -4.92 -3.46
CA SER A 175 9.64 -3.94 -4.53
C SER A 175 9.19 -2.56 -4.06
N SER A 176 9.71 -1.50 -4.67
CA SER A 176 9.37 -0.13 -4.26
C SER A 176 9.27 0.82 -5.45
N ILE A 177 8.37 1.79 -5.33
CA ILE A 177 8.21 2.91 -6.25
C ILE A 177 8.41 4.18 -5.43
N PHE A 178 9.57 4.82 -5.59
CA PHE A 178 9.95 5.98 -4.77
C PHE A 178 9.21 7.27 -5.15
N ALA A 179 8.86 7.44 -6.42
CA ALA A 179 8.08 8.56 -6.93
C ALA A 179 7.60 8.28 -8.36
N GLY A 180 6.64 9.09 -8.83
CA GLY A 180 6.17 9.06 -10.21
C GLY A 180 4.67 8.77 -10.35
N ALA A 181 4.24 8.45 -11.56
CA ALA A 181 2.84 8.16 -11.84
C ALA A 181 2.66 6.95 -12.75
N HIS A 182 1.58 6.19 -12.54
CA HIS A 182 1.19 5.07 -13.41
C HIS A 182 2.27 4.00 -13.58
N ASN A 183 3.12 3.80 -12.57
CA ASN A 183 4.15 2.78 -12.63
C ASN A 183 3.64 1.45 -12.09
N THR A 184 4.08 0.35 -12.69
CA THR A 184 3.61 -0.99 -12.32
C THR A 184 4.79 -1.94 -12.14
N ILE A 185 4.91 -2.52 -10.95
CA ILE A 185 5.85 -3.60 -10.65
C ILE A 185 5.04 -4.88 -10.42
N HIS A 186 5.15 -5.81 -11.35
CA HIS A 186 4.56 -7.13 -11.23
C HIS A 186 5.54 -8.11 -10.60
N ARG A 187 4.98 -9.14 -9.96
CA ARG A 187 5.74 -10.32 -9.59
C ARG A 187 6.29 -11.00 -10.85
N ALA A 188 7.49 -11.56 -10.75
CA ALA A 188 8.06 -12.37 -11.82
C ALA A 188 7.09 -13.52 -12.18
N THR A 189 6.60 -13.52 -13.43
CA THR A 189 5.90 -14.66 -14.01
C THR A 189 6.93 -15.68 -14.51
N PRO A 190 6.62 -16.98 -14.54
CA PRO A 190 7.53 -17.97 -15.10
C PRO A 190 7.83 -17.63 -16.56
N ALA A 191 9.09 -17.30 -16.87
CA ALA A 191 9.54 -17.19 -18.26
C ALA A 191 9.77 -18.61 -18.84
N PRO A 192 9.45 -18.84 -20.12
CA PRO A 192 9.93 -20.03 -20.81
C PRO A 192 11.47 -20.00 -20.88
N ALA A 193 12.10 -21.16 -20.63
CA ALA A 193 13.54 -21.45 -20.57
C ALA A 193 14.35 -20.88 -21.77
N PRO A 194 15.69 -20.60 -21.66
CA PRO A 194 16.71 -21.34 -20.90
C PRO A 194 17.31 -20.64 -19.66
N TYR A 195 17.01 -19.38 -19.40
CA TYR A 195 17.60 -18.60 -18.30
C TYR A 195 16.65 -18.50 -17.11
N VAL A 196 16.33 -19.64 -16.51
CA VAL A 196 15.54 -19.71 -15.28
C VAL A 196 16.45 -19.53 -14.08
N THR A 197 16.56 -18.31 -13.55
CA THR A 197 16.91 -18.20 -12.12
C THR A 197 15.68 -18.56 -11.30
N PRO A 198 15.82 -19.42 -10.27
CA PRO A 198 14.71 -19.74 -9.39
C PRO A 198 14.21 -18.46 -8.74
N TYR A 199 12.88 -18.33 -8.71
CA TYR A 199 12.07 -17.35 -8.01
C TYR A 199 12.81 -16.65 -6.86
N GLY A 200 13.16 -15.37 -7.04
CA GLY A 200 13.60 -14.52 -5.95
C GLY A 200 12.44 -13.70 -5.36
N PRO A 201 12.57 -13.26 -4.10
CA PRO A 201 11.73 -12.19 -3.58
C PRO A 201 11.87 -10.98 -4.50
N GLY A 202 10.77 -10.31 -4.84
CA GLY A 202 10.77 -9.25 -5.83
C GLY A 202 11.60 -8.03 -5.45
N HIS A 203 12.86 -7.98 -5.86
CA HIS A 203 13.75 -6.85 -5.53
C HIS A 203 13.80 -5.81 -6.65
N SER A 204 12.64 -5.42 -7.15
CA SER A 204 12.54 -4.46 -8.26
C SER A 204 12.22 -3.07 -7.75
N CYS A 205 12.81 -2.04 -8.35
CA CYS A 205 12.52 -0.67 -7.99
C CYS A 205 12.27 0.22 -9.20
N ILE A 206 11.36 1.18 -9.03
CA ILE A 206 11.21 2.32 -9.92
C ILE A 206 11.49 3.55 -9.08
N LEU A 207 12.54 4.28 -9.40
CA LEU A 207 12.94 5.44 -8.60
C LEU A 207 12.05 6.65 -8.93
N THR A 208 11.88 6.95 -10.21
CA THR A 208 11.03 8.04 -10.70
C THR A 208 10.50 7.71 -12.10
N GLY A 209 9.57 8.53 -12.61
CA GLY A 209 9.11 8.46 -14.00
C GLY A 209 7.62 8.18 -14.14
N ASN A 210 7.20 7.93 -15.38
CA ASN A 210 5.80 7.76 -15.73
C ASN A 210 5.61 6.52 -16.62
N HIS A 211 4.59 5.70 -16.33
CA HIS A 211 4.27 4.48 -17.09
C HIS A 211 5.41 3.45 -17.16
N GLY A 212 6.31 3.41 -16.18
CA GLY A 212 7.35 2.38 -16.08
C GLY A 212 6.73 1.03 -15.73
N THR A 213 7.12 -0.03 -16.45
CA THR A 213 6.61 -1.39 -16.21
C THR A 213 7.75 -2.37 -15.97
N ILE A 214 7.72 -3.07 -14.84
CA ILE A 214 8.65 -4.15 -14.53
C ILE A 214 7.91 -5.48 -14.44
N HIS A 215 8.31 -6.44 -15.26
CA HIS A 215 7.91 -7.84 -15.22
C HIS A 215 9.15 -8.69 -14.96
N GLY A 216 9.51 -8.90 -13.70
CA GLY A 216 10.69 -9.68 -13.35
C GLY A 216 11.28 -9.27 -12.01
N ASP A 217 12.36 -9.98 -11.64
CA ASP A 217 13.05 -9.79 -10.38
C ASP A 217 14.35 -8.98 -10.56
N ARG A 218 14.74 -8.22 -9.53
CA ARG A 218 15.99 -7.45 -9.47
C ARG A 218 16.16 -6.46 -10.62
N ASN A 219 15.07 -5.81 -11.03
CA ASN A 219 15.12 -4.77 -12.05
C ASN A 219 15.16 -3.38 -11.43
N ALA A 220 15.77 -2.43 -12.13
CA ALA A 220 15.76 -1.03 -11.73
C ALA A 220 15.38 -0.13 -12.92
N ILE A 221 14.32 0.67 -12.77
CA ILE A 221 14.06 1.81 -13.65
C ILE A 221 14.32 3.08 -12.85
N ILE A 222 15.33 3.86 -13.24
CA ILE A 222 15.72 5.05 -12.48
C ILE A 222 14.83 6.24 -12.85
N THR A 223 14.63 6.52 -14.15
CA THR A 223 13.72 7.58 -14.60
C THR A 223 13.20 7.37 -16.02
N GLY A 224 12.33 8.27 -16.47
CA GLY A 224 11.86 8.34 -17.86
C GLY A 224 10.37 8.03 -18.04
N HIS A 225 9.99 7.75 -19.28
CA HIS A 225 8.60 7.56 -19.69
C HIS A 225 8.43 6.22 -20.43
N GLN A 226 7.49 5.38 -20.02
CA GLN A 226 7.15 4.12 -20.69
C GLN A 226 8.33 3.15 -20.86
N ASN A 227 9.22 3.06 -19.87
CA ASN A 227 10.30 2.09 -19.90
C ASN A 227 9.81 0.73 -19.40
N LYS A 228 10.29 -0.35 -20.00
CA LYS A 228 9.86 -1.72 -19.73
C LYS A 228 11.03 -2.64 -19.44
N CYS A 229 11.04 -3.29 -18.28
CA CYS A 229 11.92 -4.44 -18.01
C CYS A 229 11.07 -5.71 -18.09
N SER A 230 11.36 -6.61 -19.04
CA SER A 230 10.52 -7.78 -19.33
C SER A 230 11.02 -9.08 -18.69
N MET A 231 12.24 -9.08 -18.15
CA MET A 231 12.89 -10.24 -17.54
C MET A 231 13.63 -9.80 -16.26
N ALA A 232 14.46 -10.67 -15.69
CA ALA A 232 15.22 -10.36 -14.47
C ALA A 232 16.53 -9.62 -14.75
N PHE A 233 17.04 -8.88 -13.75
CA PHE A 233 18.33 -8.17 -13.76
C PHE A 233 18.47 -7.05 -14.80
N GLY A 234 17.36 -6.56 -15.36
CA GLY A 234 17.33 -5.47 -16.30
C GLY A 234 17.42 -4.10 -15.63
N THR A 235 18.21 -3.20 -16.22
CA THR A 235 18.31 -1.81 -15.75
C THR A 235 17.97 -0.82 -16.87
N VAL A 236 17.12 0.15 -16.58
CA VAL A 236 16.92 1.32 -17.43
C VAL A 236 17.25 2.57 -16.61
N VAL A 237 18.29 3.28 -17.01
CA VAL A 237 18.70 4.49 -16.29
C VAL A 237 17.82 5.68 -16.69
N SER A 238 17.55 5.90 -17.98
CA SER A 238 16.70 7.02 -18.42
C SER A 238 16.12 6.80 -19.81
N GLY A 239 15.25 7.72 -20.25
CA GLY A 239 14.75 7.78 -21.62
C GLY A 239 13.27 7.43 -21.78
N GLN A 240 12.86 7.18 -23.03
CA GLN A 240 11.47 6.94 -23.38
C GLN A 240 11.29 5.62 -24.15
N GLU A 241 10.26 4.84 -23.82
CA GLU A 241 9.88 3.63 -24.55
C GLU A 241 11.02 2.59 -24.68
N ASN A 242 11.97 2.56 -23.74
CA ASN A 242 13.06 1.58 -23.78
C ASN A 242 12.60 0.23 -23.22
N SER A 243 13.09 -0.86 -23.79
CA SER A 243 12.75 -2.21 -23.38
C SER A 243 14.00 -3.03 -23.10
N VAL A 244 14.05 -3.68 -21.95
CA VAL A 244 15.20 -4.48 -21.49
C VAL A 244 14.78 -5.91 -21.17
N GLY A 245 15.56 -6.86 -21.69
CA GLY A 245 15.49 -8.30 -21.45
C GLY A 245 16.34 -8.74 -20.27
N TYR A 246 16.83 -9.98 -20.29
CA TYR A 246 17.53 -10.59 -19.17
C TYR A 246 18.93 -9.99 -18.96
N GLY A 247 19.21 -9.42 -17.78
CA GLY A 247 20.53 -8.85 -17.47
C GLY A 247 20.95 -7.67 -18.36
N GLY A 248 20.04 -7.14 -19.17
CA GLY A 248 20.34 -6.05 -20.10
C GLY A 248 20.37 -4.69 -19.41
N CYS A 249 20.99 -3.71 -20.06
CA CYS A 249 20.99 -2.34 -19.58
C CYS A 249 20.72 -1.35 -20.72
N VAL A 250 19.83 -0.39 -20.49
CA VAL A 250 19.70 0.81 -21.34
C VAL A 250 20.03 2.04 -20.50
N THR A 251 21.04 2.80 -20.93
CA THR A 251 21.46 3.99 -20.17
C THR A 251 20.57 5.20 -20.48
N ALA A 252 20.26 5.45 -21.76
CA ALA A 252 19.41 6.57 -22.17
C ALA A 252 18.75 6.32 -23.54
N GLY A 253 18.06 7.34 -24.05
CA GLY A 253 17.56 7.35 -25.43
C GLY A 253 16.08 6.98 -25.56
N ARG A 254 15.66 6.71 -26.80
CA ARG A 254 14.25 6.46 -27.12
C ARG A 254 14.05 5.19 -27.91
N ARG A 255 13.12 4.33 -27.51
CA ARG A 255 12.75 3.10 -28.25
C ARG A 255 13.92 2.14 -28.46
N ASN A 256 14.89 2.13 -27.54
CA ASN A 256 15.97 1.15 -27.59
C ASN A 256 15.49 -0.18 -26.98
N LYS A 257 15.84 -1.29 -27.61
CA LYS A 257 15.39 -2.63 -27.22
C LYS A 257 16.58 -3.56 -27.06
N VAL A 258 16.90 -3.92 -25.83
CA VAL A 258 17.92 -4.93 -25.50
C VAL A 258 17.20 -6.23 -25.22
N GLU A 259 17.26 -7.18 -26.15
CA GLU A 259 16.62 -8.50 -25.99
C GLU A 259 17.60 -9.53 -25.46
N GLU A 260 18.88 -9.37 -25.80
CA GLU A 260 19.91 -10.36 -25.50
C GLU A 260 20.49 -10.25 -24.10
N SER A 261 20.96 -11.38 -23.59
CA SER A 261 21.47 -11.51 -22.23
C SER A 261 22.72 -10.67 -22.01
N TRP A 262 22.76 -9.97 -20.88
CA TRP A 262 23.95 -9.23 -20.41
C TRP A 262 24.47 -8.18 -21.40
N SER A 263 23.60 -7.64 -22.23
CA SER A 263 23.94 -6.66 -23.25
C SER A 263 23.60 -5.24 -22.83
N VAL A 264 24.31 -4.25 -23.37
CA VAL A 264 24.14 -2.85 -22.99
C VAL A 264 23.85 -1.99 -24.22
N CYS A 265 22.86 -1.12 -24.13
CA CYS A 265 22.65 -0.01 -25.05
C CYS A 265 22.91 1.30 -24.31
N MET A 266 23.93 2.06 -24.72
CA MET A 266 24.26 3.33 -24.08
C MET A 266 23.28 4.44 -24.45
N GLY A 267 22.69 4.40 -25.65
CA GLY A 267 21.62 5.33 -26.00
C GLY A 267 21.25 5.36 -27.48
N GLY A 268 20.82 6.53 -27.94
CA GLY A 268 20.33 6.73 -29.31
C GLY A 268 18.83 6.48 -29.44
N GLN A 269 18.36 6.23 -30.67
CA GLN A 269 16.95 6.04 -30.97
C GLN A 269 16.71 4.78 -31.78
N GLY A 270 15.82 3.90 -31.32
CA GLY A 270 15.38 2.75 -32.12
C GLY A 270 16.43 1.65 -32.28
N ASN A 271 17.47 1.63 -31.45
CA ASN A 271 18.51 0.62 -31.53
C ASN A 271 18.04 -0.70 -30.92
N ARG A 272 18.40 -1.83 -31.54
CA ARG A 272 18.00 -3.17 -31.13
C ARG A 272 19.23 -4.06 -30.94
N VAL A 273 19.36 -4.67 -29.77
CA VAL A 273 20.37 -5.70 -29.50
C VAL A 273 19.65 -7.04 -29.45
N VAL A 274 19.94 -7.91 -30.41
CA VAL A 274 19.16 -9.12 -30.71
C VAL A 274 19.92 -10.39 -30.41
N ASP A 275 19.20 -11.51 -30.54
CA ASP A 275 19.69 -12.86 -30.30
C ASP A 275 21.01 -13.12 -31.03
N GLY A 276 22.00 -13.60 -30.29
CA GLY A 276 23.39 -13.77 -30.75
C GLY A 276 24.38 -12.70 -30.27
N ALA A 277 23.93 -11.54 -29.80
CA ALA A 277 24.79 -10.45 -29.31
C ALA A 277 25.13 -10.53 -27.81
N VAL A 278 25.35 -11.73 -27.25
CA VAL A 278 25.65 -11.90 -25.81
C VAL A 278 26.86 -11.06 -25.40
N TYR A 279 26.74 -10.34 -24.29
CA TYR A 279 27.76 -9.37 -23.81
C TYR A 279 28.06 -8.22 -24.78
N GLY A 280 27.16 -7.95 -25.72
CA GLY A 280 27.30 -6.90 -26.71
C GLY A 280 27.09 -5.50 -26.13
N VAL A 281 27.81 -4.52 -26.67
CA VAL A 281 27.65 -3.10 -26.32
C VAL A 281 27.24 -2.30 -27.56
N CYS A 282 26.00 -1.84 -27.57
CA CYS A 282 25.51 -0.85 -28.53
C CYS A 282 25.82 0.56 -27.99
N VAL A 283 26.74 1.27 -28.65
CA VAL A 283 27.17 2.62 -28.23
C VAL A 283 26.10 3.68 -28.57
N GLY A 284 25.33 3.49 -29.65
CA GLY A 284 24.16 4.29 -29.95
C GLY A 284 23.91 4.49 -31.44
N GLY A 285 23.43 5.68 -31.81
CA GLY A 285 22.98 6.00 -33.18
C GLY A 285 21.47 5.84 -33.34
N LYS A 286 21.00 5.69 -34.59
CA LYS A 286 19.57 5.61 -34.89
C LYS A 286 19.22 4.38 -35.74
N ASP A 287 18.23 3.61 -35.28
CA ASP A 287 17.64 2.46 -35.97
C ASP A 287 18.66 1.37 -36.34
N HIS A 288 19.66 1.15 -35.46
CA HIS A 288 20.67 0.12 -35.65
C HIS A 288 20.28 -1.22 -35.02
N GLU A 289 20.71 -2.32 -35.63
CA GLU A 289 20.50 -3.69 -35.12
C GLU A 289 21.85 -4.37 -34.92
N MET A 290 22.11 -4.87 -33.71
CA MET A 290 23.34 -5.57 -33.33
C MET A 290 23.03 -7.04 -33.06
N GLY A 291 23.67 -7.94 -33.83
CA GLY A 291 23.42 -9.39 -33.76
C GLY A 291 24.64 -10.27 -33.51
N GLU A 292 25.86 -9.72 -33.37
CA GLU A 292 27.07 -10.51 -33.13
C GLU A 292 27.62 -10.34 -31.70
N SER A 293 28.03 -11.46 -31.07
CA SER A 293 28.51 -11.51 -29.69
C SER A 293 29.88 -10.84 -29.52
N GLY A 294 30.07 -10.10 -28.43
CA GLY A 294 31.39 -9.57 -28.06
C GLY A 294 31.86 -8.36 -28.88
N GLU A 295 31.02 -7.80 -29.75
CA GLU A 295 31.34 -6.59 -30.49
C GLU A 295 30.93 -5.32 -29.74
N VAL A 296 31.59 -4.20 -30.08
CA VAL A 296 31.12 -2.86 -29.74
C VAL A 296 30.51 -2.27 -31.01
N GLY A 297 29.19 -2.24 -31.07
CA GLY A 297 28.44 -1.79 -32.24
C GLY A 297 27.91 -0.36 -32.11
N CYS A 298 28.06 0.41 -33.19
CA CYS A 298 27.32 1.62 -33.59
C CYS A 298 27.78 3.03 -33.11
N LEU A 299 28.39 3.75 -34.06
CA LEU A 299 28.43 5.22 -34.31
C LEU A 299 28.32 5.32 -35.85
N THR A 300 27.50 6.12 -36.54
CA THR A 300 26.85 7.43 -36.34
C THR A 300 25.32 7.38 -36.37
#